data_AF-A0A963U2G6-F1
#
_entry.id   AF-A0A963U2G6-F1
#
_cell.length_a   1.000
_cell.length_b   1.000
_cell.length_c   1.000
_cell.angle_alpha   90.00
_cell.angle_beta   90.00
_cell.angle_gamma   90.00
#
_symmetry.space_group_name_H-M   'P 1'
#
loop_
_entity.id
_entity.type
_entity.pdbx_description
1 polymer ?
#
loop_
_entity_poly.entity_id
_entity_poly.type
_entity_poly.pdbx_seq_one_letter_code
_entity_poly.pdbx_strand_id
1 'polypeptide(L)'
;MPTISYCTMGSWRTLWAPHLFQFSLAGWLLIALYLTAIGACVLRARRDGAGRFWKGAGLLLAALLFLRLFNLAEFATLAARCDALSGAWYHDRRPVQFAAVSALALASLAAAGVIFARRGAFDRKIAAIALAALVFLFAAHSVSFHALDSVMGGRLVMGHLNGGLQAGLLSVVTLAAARPRKRY
;
A
#
# COMPACT_ATOMS: atom_id res chain seq x y z
N MET A 1 3.70 -23.35 -22.25
CA MET A 1 2.82 -23.81 -21.15
C MET A 1 3.64 -23.72 -19.87
N PRO A 2 3.27 -22.89 -18.87
CA PRO A 2 4.01 -22.83 -17.61
C PRO A 2 3.78 -24.14 -16.84
N THR A 3 4.86 -24.87 -16.58
CA THR A 3 4.84 -26.17 -15.93
C THR A 3 4.49 -26.02 -14.45
N ILE A 4 3.71 -26.96 -13.92
CA ILE A 4 3.23 -27.08 -12.53
C ILE A 4 4.39 -27.19 -11.50
N SER A 5 5.64 -27.28 -11.98
CA SER A 5 6.87 -27.42 -11.21
C SER A 5 7.11 -26.33 -10.16
N TYR A 6 6.44 -25.17 -10.24
CA TYR A 6 6.62 -24.08 -9.28
C TYR A 6 5.82 -24.24 -7.97
N CYS A 7 4.82 -25.12 -7.93
CA CYS A 7 3.91 -25.24 -6.78
C CYS A 7 4.15 -26.48 -5.89
N THR A 8 5.24 -27.24 -6.13
CA THR A 8 5.60 -28.41 -5.30
C THR A 8 6.41 -27.97 -4.07
N MET A 9 6.25 -28.66 -2.94
CA MET A 9 6.78 -28.33 -1.59
C MET A 9 8.29 -28.02 -1.48
N GLY A 10 9.10 -28.22 -2.52
CA GLY A 10 10.53 -27.87 -2.55
C GLY A 10 10.86 -26.45 -3.03
N SER A 11 9.95 -25.75 -3.72
CA SER A 11 10.22 -24.47 -4.39
C SER A 11 10.02 -23.22 -3.50
N TRP A 12 9.34 -23.34 -2.36
CA TRP A 12 9.03 -22.20 -1.49
C TRP A 12 10.30 -21.47 -0.99
N ARG A 13 11.40 -22.21 -0.79
CA ARG A 13 12.69 -21.64 -0.36
C ARG A 13 13.38 -20.82 -1.46
N THR A 14 13.08 -21.06 -2.74
CA THR A 14 13.64 -20.30 -3.87
C THR A 14 12.69 -19.19 -4.36
N LEU A 15 11.38 -19.31 -4.13
CA LEU A 15 10.39 -18.26 -4.41
C LEU A 15 10.36 -17.14 -3.35
N TRP A 16 10.67 -17.48 -2.09
CA TRP A 16 10.86 -16.51 -1.01
C TRP A 16 12.34 -16.26 -0.75
N ALA A 17 13.04 -15.65 -1.71
CA ALA A 17 14.23 -14.90 -1.35
C ALA A 17 13.74 -13.58 -0.73
N PRO A 18 13.91 -13.34 0.59
CA PRO A 18 13.53 -12.06 1.17
C PRO A 18 14.30 -10.97 0.43
N HIS A 19 13.57 -10.18 -0.36
CA HIS A 19 14.09 -9.04 -1.13
C HIS A 19 14.59 -7.90 -0.23
N LEU A 20 14.75 -8.15 1.08
CA LEU A 20 15.28 -7.25 2.10
C LEU A 20 16.62 -6.60 1.67
N PHE A 21 17.36 -7.21 0.75
CA PHE A 21 18.68 -6.76 0.32
C PHE A 21 18.78 -6.25 -1.13
N GLN A 22 17.68 -6.17 -1.90
CA GLN A 22 17.72 -5.65 -3.28
C GLN A 22 16.97 -4.33 -3.47
N PHE A 23 16.74 -3.57 -2.38
CA PHE A 23 16.12 -2.25 -2.50
C PHE A 23 17.07 -1.27 -3.19
N SER A 24 16.60 -0.67 -4.28
CA SER A 24 17.24 0.52 -4.86
C SER A 24 17.24 1.68 -3.85
N LEU A 25 18.08 2.69 -4.07
CA LEU A 25 18.11 3.91 -3.24
C LEU A 25 16.70 4.51 -3.04
N ALA A 26 15.88 4.50 -4.09
CA ALA A 26 14.49 4.96 -4.04
C ALA A 26 13.59 4.12 -3.11
N GLY A 27 13.83 2.80 -3.03
CA GLY A 27 13.14 1.92 -2.09
C GLY A 27 13.43 2.27 -0.63
N TRP A 28 14.71 2.51 -0.31
CA TRP A 28 15.14 2.96 1.02
C TRP A 28 14.57 4.33 1.39
N LEU A 29 14.56 5.28 0.44
CA LEU A 29 13.94 6.59 0.65
C LEU A 29 12.45 6.48 0.99
N LEU A 30 11.71 5.59 0.31
CA LEU A 30 10.30 5.36 0.63
C LEU A 30 10.12 4.74 2.02
N ILE A 31 10.97 3.79 2.41
CA ILE A 31 10.96 3.22 3.77
C ILE A 31 11.18 4.33 4.82
N ALA A 32 12.17 5.20 4.60
CA ALA A 32 12.43 6.33 5.48
C ALA A 32 11.23 7.30 5.56
N LEU A 33 10.54 7.56 4.45
CA LEU A 33 9.32 8.37 4.44
C LEU A 33 8.16 7.71 5.19
N TYR A 34 8.00 6.38 5.08
CA TYR A 34 7.02 5.66 5.90
C TYR A 34 7.33 5.80 7.39
N LEU A 35 8.58 5.58 7.80
CA LEU A 35 8.99 5.68 9.21
C LEU A 35 8.80 7.09 9.77
N THR A 36 9.14 8.12 9.01
CA THR A 36 8.92 9.52 9.44
C THR A 36 7.43 9.85 9.55
N ALA A 37 6.59 9.42 8.61
CA ALA A 37 5.14 9.59 8.66
C ALA A 37 4.51 8.87 9.86
N ILE A 38 4.95 7.62 10.15
CA ILE A 38 4.51 6.85 11.32
C ILE A 38 4.89 7.58 12.61
N GLY A 39 6.16 8.01 12.73
CA GLY A 39 6.66 8.76 13.88
C GLY A 39 5.86 10.05 14.10
N ALA A 40 5.59 10.81 13.05
CA ALA A 40 4.78 12.03 13.11
C ALA A 40 3.35 11.74 13.59
N CYS A 41 2.71 10.68 13.07
CA CYS A 41 1.38 10.26 13.52
C CYS A 41 1.36 9.87 15.00
N VAL A 42 2.37 9.10 15.47
CA VAL A 42 2.48 8.70 16.89
C VAL A 42 2.69 9.91 17.80
N LEU A 43 3.57 10.85 17.42
CA LEU A 43 3.80 12.07 18.18
C LEU A 43 2.54 12.95 18.22
N ARG A 44 1.83 13.07 17.10
CA ARG A 44 0.56 13.82 17.04
C ARG A 44 -0.51 13.17 17.90
N ALA A 45 -0.60 11.83 17.89
CA ALA A 45 -1.56 11.10 18.69
C ALA A 45 -1.40 11.33 20.21
N ARG A 46 -0.18 11.62 20.67
CA ARG A 46 0.10 11.94 22.08
C ARG A 46 -0.31 13.37 22.47
N ARG A 47 -0.41 14.28 21.49
CA ARG A 47 -0.67 15.72 21.71
C ARG A 47 -2.10 16.16 21.39
N ASP A 48 -2.86 15.34 20.68
CA ASP A 48 -4.19 15.70 20.15
C ASP A 48 -5.32 14.91 20.85
N GLY A 49 -6.46 15.56 21.08
CA GLY A 49 -7.67 14.90 21.60
C GLY A 49 -8.26 13.90 20.60
N ALA A 50 -7.89 14.02 19.32
CA ALA A 50 -8.20 13.05 18.27
C ALA A 50 -7.16 11.91 18.15
N GLY A 51 -6.49 11.55 19.25
CA GLY A 51 -5.39 10.56 19.24
C GLY A 51 -5.73 9.20 18.64
N ARG A 52 -7.00 8.77 18.66
CA ARG A 52 -7.45 7.51 18.03
C ARG A 52 -7.26 7.51 16.50
N PHE A 53 -7.54 8.63 15.83
CA PHE A 53 -7.35 8.74 14.37
C PHE A 53 -5.87 8.62 14.02
N TRP A 54 -5.02 9.38 14.70
CA TRP A 54 -3.58 9.39 14.43
C TRP A 54 -2.90 8.06 14.81
N LYS A 55 -3.37 7.37 15.85
CA LYS A 55 -2.96 5.98 16.14
C LYS A 55 -3.35 5.04 15.01
N GLY A 56 -4.60 5.12 14.54
CA GLY A 56 -5.08 4.31 13.40
C GLY A 56 -4.30 4.58 12.12
N ALA A 57 -4.02 5.85 11.82
CA ALA A 57 -3.20 6.26 10.68
C ALA A 57 -1.76 5.71 10.77
N GLY A 58 -1.12 5.83 11.93
CA GLY A 58 0.21 5.27 12.16
C GLY A 58 0.24 3.74 12.03
N LEU A 59 -0.78 3.06 12.58
CA LEU A 59 -0.92 1.60 12.46
C LEU A 59 -1.12 1.16 11.00
N LEU A 60 -1.96 1.86 10.25
CA LEU A 60 -2.18 1.60 8.83
C LEU A 60 -0.88 1.77 8.03
N LEU A 61 -0.14 2.85 8.24
CA LEU A 61 1.15 3.09 7.59
C LEU A 61 2.19 2.02 7.97
N ALA A 62 2.22 1.59 9.23
CA ALA A 62 3.10 0.51 9.67
C ALA A 62 2.75 -0.83 8.99
N ALA A 63 1.45 -1.14 8.86
CA ALA A 63 0.99 -2.30 8.12
C ALA A 63 1.39 -2.24 6.64
N LEU A 64 1.22 -1.09 5.97
CA LEU A 64 1.64 -0.90 4.58
C LEU A 64 3.17 -1.02 4.41
N LEU A 65 3.95 -0.47 5.34
CA LEU A 65 5.41 -0.62 5.35
C LEU A 65 5.81 -2.08 5.51
N PHE A 66 5.19 -2.80 6.45
CA PHE A 66 5.42 -4.22 6.67
C PHE A 66 5.08 -5.03 5.40
N LEU A 67 3.91 -4.79 4.80
CA LEU A 67 3.51 -5.42 3.53
C LEU A 67 4.54 -5.19 2.42
N ARG A 68 5.13 -4.00 2.35
CA ARG A 68 6.19 -3.68 1.38
C ARG A 68 7.51 -4.38 1.70
N LEU A 69 7.98 -4.36 2.94
CA LEU A 69 9.28 -4.92 3.33
C LEU A 69 9.35 -6.42 3.07
N PHE A 70 8.28 -7.14 3.39
CA PHE A 70 8.19 -8.60 3.21
C PHE A 70 7.67 -9.00 1.83
N ASN A 71 7.34 -8.02 0.97
CA ASN A 71 6.73 -8.24 -0.33
C ASN A 71 5.54 -9.22 -0.28
N LEU A 72 4.73 -9.09 0.77
CA LEU A 72 3.61 -10.01 1.07
C LEU A 72 2.55 -10.00 -0.02
N ALA A 73 2.42 -8.89 -0.75
CA ALA A 73 1.51 -8.77 -1.88
C ALA A 73 1.91 -9.72 -3.03
N GLU A 74 3.20 -9.81 -3.36
CA GLU A 74 3.69 -10.73 -4.39
C GLU A 74 3.52 -12.18 -3.91
N PHE A 75 3.83 -12.46 -2.64
CA PHE A 75 3.61 -13.78 -2.07
C PHE A 75 2.16 -14.22 -2.13
N ALA A 76 1.23 -13.38 -1.66
CA ALA A 76 -0.20 -13.69 -1.69
C ALA A 76 -0.68 -13.93 -3.12
N THR A 77 -0.16 -13.17 -4.09
CA THR A 77 -0.46 -13.35 -5.50
C THR A 77 0.06 -14.68 -6.04
N LEU A 78 1.27 -15.10 -5.64
CA LEU A 78 1.85 -16.40 -6.03
C LEU A 78 1.11 -17.56 -5.38
N ALA A 79 0.79 -17.46 -4.08
CA ALA A 79 0.00 -18.46 -3.37
C ALA A 79 -1.39 -18.63 -4.00
N ALA A 80 -2.07 -17.52 -4.29
CA ALA A 80 -3.36 -17.52 -4.99
C ALA A 80 -3.27 -18.12 -6.40
N ARG A 81 -2.16 -17.92 -7.12
CA ARG A 81 -1.95 -18.57 -8.43
C ARG A 81 -1.82 -20.08 -8.31
N CYS A 82 -1.06 -20.58 -7.32
CA CYS A 82 -0.92 -22.02 -7.11
C CYS A 82 -2.25 -22.67 -6.73
N ASP A 83 -3.04 -22.01 -5.88
CA ASP A 83 -4.40 -22.47 -5.52
C ASP A 83 -5.37 -22.41 -6.70
N ALA A 84 -5.27 -21.37 -7.54
CA ALA A 84 -6.09 -21.25 -8.74
C ALA A 84 -5.75 -22.30 -9.82
N LEU A 85 -4.49 -22.73 -9.89
CA LEU A 85 -4.05 -23.79 -10.79
C LEU A 85 -4.52 -25.18 -10.33
N SER A 86 -4.56 -25.44 -9.02
CA SER A 86 -5.10 -26.70 -8.48
C SER A 86 -6.63 -26.78 -8.54
N GLY A 87 -7.33 -25.65 -8.40
CA GLY A 87 -8.80 -25.60 -8.40
C GLY A 87 -9.48 -25.37 -9.76
N ALA A 88 -8.73 -25.35 -10.88
CA ALA A 88 -9.23 -25.09 -12.26
C ALA A 88 -9.90 -23.72 -12.51
N TRP A 89 -9.91 -22.80 -11.54
CA TRP A 89 -10.48 -21.44 -11.65
C TRP A 89 -9.46 -20.37 -12.09
N TYR A 90 -8.28 -20.80 -12.56
CA TYR A 90 -7.21 -19.91 -13.05
C TYR A 90 -7.63 -18.94 -14.17
N HIS A 91 -8.66 -19.29 -14.94
CA HIS A 91 -9.23 -18.43 -15.98
C HIS A 91 -9.95 -17.19 -15.39
N ASP A 92 -10.48 -17.27 -14.16
CA ASP A 92 -11.23 -16.21 -13.48
C ASP A 92 -10.37 -15.31 -12.58
N ARG A 93 -9.04 -15.37 -12.72
CA ARG A 93 -8.11 -14.57 -11.89
C ARG A 93 -8.31 -13.05 -12.03
N ARG A 94 -8.68 -12.58 -13.23
CA ARG A 94 -8.85 -11.14 -13.52
C ARG A 94 -10.07 -10.54 -12.80
N PRO A 95 -11.28 -11.11 -12.88
CA PRO A 95 -12.42 -10.57 -12.15
C PRO A 95 -12.23 -10.60 -10.64
N VAL A 96 -11.57 -11.62 -10.08
CA VAL A 96 -11.31 -11.70 -8.63
C VAL A 96 -10.32 -10.63 -8.17
N GLN A 97 -9.23 -10.42 -8.91
CA GLN A 97 -8.26 -9.36 -8.60
C GLN A 97 -8.89 -7.96 -8.73
N PHE A 98 -9.69 -7.75 -9.76
CA PHE A 98 -10.41 -6.50 -9.95
C PHE A 98 -11.40 -6.26 -8.80
N ALA A 99 -12.22 -7.26 -8.45
CA ALA A 99 -13.15 -7.18 -7.34
C ALA A 99 -12.46 -6.85 -6.01
N ALA A 100 -11.31 -7.49 -5.72
CA ALA A 100 -10.54 -7.23 -4.51
C ALA A 100 -9.99 -5.78 -4.45
N VAL A 101 -9.40 -5.28 -5.55
CA VAL A 101 -8.90 -3.90 -5.61
C VAL A 101 -10.05 -2.89 -5.57
N SER A 102 -11.14 -3.13 -6.30
CA SER A 102 -12.33 -2.27 -6.26
C SER A 102 -12.96 -2.22 -4.87
N ALA A 103 -13.08 -3.36 -4.19
CA ALA A 103 -13.59 -3.41 -2.82
C ALA A 103 -12.70 -2.62 -1.85
N LEU A 104 -11.38 -2.77 -1.95
CA LEU A 104 -10.43 -2.04 -1.12
C LEU A 104 -10.43 -0.53 -1.41
N ALA A 105 -10.57 -0.14 -2.68
CA ALA A 105 -10.71 1.25 -3.10
C ALA A 105 -12.01 1.88 -2.55
N LEU A 106 -13.12 1.17 -2.66
CA LEU A 106 -14.41 1.64 -2.13
C LEU A 106 -14.38 1.74 -0.59
N ALA A 107 -13.77 0.77 0.08
CA ALA A 107 -13.61 0.79 1.54
C ALA A 107 -12.74 1.97 2.00
N SER A 108 -11.64 2.26 1.30
CA SER A 108 -10.77 3.39 1.65
C SER A 108 -11.45 4.75 1.40
N LEU A 109 -12.18 4.88 0.30
CA LEU A 109 -13.00 6.06 0.01
C LEU A 109 -14.14 6.25 1.03
N ALA A 110 -14.84 5.17 1.40
CA ALA A 110 -15.88 5.21 2.42
C ALA A 110 -15.32 5.65 3.78
N ALA A 111 -14.17 5.10 4.19
CA ALA A 111 -13.49 5.50 5.42
C ALA A 111 -13.09 6.99 5.39
N ALA A 112 -12.53 7.47 4.27
CA ALA A 112 -12.23 8.89 4.09
C ALA A 112 -13.49 9.77 4.12
N GLY A 113 -14.58 9.32 3.48
CA GLY A 113 -15.88 10.00 3.49
C GLY A 113 -16.46 10.14 4.89
N VAL A 114 -16.42 9.09 5.70
CA VAL A 114 -16.85 9.14 7.12
C VAL A 114 -16.02 10.14 7.91
N ILE A 115 -14.71 10.21 7.68
CA ILE A 115 -13.84 11.19 8.34
C ILE A 115 -14.14 12.62 7.85
N PHE A 116 -14.43 12.79 6.56
CA PHE A 116 -14.75 14.08 5.96
C PHE A 116 -16.09 14.65 6.45
N ALA A 117 -17.08 13.77 6.63
CA ALA A 117 -18.41 14.08 7.14
C ALA A 117 -18.39 14.50 8.62
N ARG A 118 -17.39 14.05 9.40
CA ARG A 118 -17.20 14.52 10.77
C ARG A 118 -16.71 15.96 10.77
N ARG A 119 -17.32 16.82 11.59
CA ARG A 119 -16.79 18.16 11.89
C ARG A 119 -15.43 18.00 12.54
N GLY A 120 -14.38 18.46 11.87
CA GLY A 120 -13.00 18.21 12.30
C GLY A 120 -11.98 19.10 11.61
N ALA A 121 -10.80 19.17 12.23
CA ALA A 121 -9.67 19.94 11.77
C ALA A 121 -9.26 19.55 10.34
N PHE A 122 -8.99 20.55 9.51
CA PHE A 122 -8.56 20.41 8.11
C PHE A 122 -7.43 19.38 7.93
N ASP A 123 -6.47 19.36 8.86
CA ASP A 123 -5.34 18.42 8.83
C ASP A 123 -5.79 16.94 8.85
N ARG A 124 -6.86 16.61 9.57
CA ARG A 124 -7.40 15.24 9.61
C ARG A 124 -8.05 14.86 8.29
N LYS A 125 -8.72 15.80 7.62
CA LYS A 125 -9.38 15.58 6.34
C LYS A 125 -8.35 15.33 5.24
N ILE A 126 -7.32 16.19 5.18
CA ILE A 126 -6.20 16.01 4.24
C ILE A 126 -5.48 14.67 4.50
N ALA A 127 -5.15 14.37 5.77
CA ALA A 127 -4.48 13.11 6.10
C ALA A 127 -5.33 11.90 5.70
N ALA A 128 -6.65 11.93 5.92
CA ALA A 128 -7.54 10.85 5.52
C ALA A 128 -7.58 10.63 4.00
N ILE A 129 -7.65 11.71 3.21
CA ILE A 129 -7.61 11.65 1.75
C ILE A 129 -6.26 11.07 1.27
N ALA A 130 -5.15 11.55 1.84
CA ALA A 130 -3.83 11.08 1.48
C ALA A 130 -3.62 9.59 1.83
N LEU A 131 -4.14 9.15 2.98
CA LEU A 131 -4.11 7.73 3.37
C LEU A 131 -4.98 6.86 2.47
N ALA A 132 -6.18 7.32 2.09
CA ALA A 132 -7.04 6.58 1.17
C ALA A 132 -6.39 6.45 -0.21
N ALA A 133 -5.78 7.51 -0.72
CA ALA A 133 -5.00 7.50 -1.96
C ALA A 133 -3.78 6.57 -1.86
N LEU A 134 -3.08 6.53 -0.72
CA LEU A 134 -1.97 5.59 -0.50
C LEU A 134 -2.41 4.13 -0.56
N VAL A 135 -3.50 3.79 0.13
CA VAL A 135 -4.07 2.44 0.10
C VAL A 135 -4.49 2.07 -1.32
N PHE A 136 -5.12 3.00 -2.05
CA PHE A 136 -5.48 2.79 -3.44
C PHE A 136 -4.27 2.55 -4.33
N LEU A 137 -3.23 3.37 -4.25
CA LEU A 137 -1.99 3.19 -5.02
C LEU A 137 -1.30 1.86 -4.68
N PHE A 138 -1.31 1.47 -3.40
CA PHE A 138 -0.75 0.19 -2.97
C PHE A 138 -1.53 -0.99 -3.56
N ALA A 139 -2.86 -0.90 -3.60
CA ALA A 139 -3.73 -1.91 -4.20
C ALA A 139 -3.63 -1.95 -5.73
N ALA A 140 -3.59 -0.78 -6.39
CA ALA A 140 -3.44 -0.69 -7.83
C ALA A 140 -2.08 -1.27 -8.28
N HIS A 141 -1.03 -1.09 -7.47
CA HIS A 141 0.28 -1.68 -7.71
C HIS A 141 0.23 -3.21 -7.80
N SER A 142 -0.62 -3.90 -7.03
CA SER A 142 -0.69 -5.37 -7.10
C SER A 142 -1.40 -5.90 -8.35
N VAL A 143 -2.23 -5.09 -9.01
CA VAL A 143 -2.97 -5.50 -10.23
C VAL A 143 -2.33 -4.98 -11.52
N SER A 144 -1.68 -3.82 -11.47
CA SER A 144 -1.19 -3.13 -12.68
C SER A 144 0.05 -3.78 -13.31
N PHE A 145 0.76 -4.68 -12.62
CA PHE A 145 2.01 -5.26 -13.13
C PHE A 145 1.89 -6.28 -14.26
N HIS A 146 0.69 -6.72 -14.64
CA HIS A 146 0.55 -7.73 -15.70
C HIS A 146 -0.24 -7.30 -16.93
N ALA A 147 -0.98 -6.19 -16.88
CA ALA A 147 -1.81 -5.76 -18.01
C ALA A 147 -1.23 -4.58 -18.82
N LEU A 148 -0.44 -3.70 -18.18
CA LEU A 148 0.16 -2.53 -18.86
C LEU A 148 1.62 -2.75 -19.28
N ASP A 149 2.32 -3.68 -18.62
CA ASP A 149 3.72 -4.05 -18.93
C ASP A 149 3.89 -4.61 -20.35
N SER A 150 2.81 -5.15 -20.95
CA SER A 150 2.80 -5.67 -22.33
C SER A 150 2.46 -4.62 -23.41
N VAL A 151 1.92 -3.45 -23.02
CA VAL A 151 1.45 -2.43 -23.97
C VAL A 151 2.44 -1.26 -24.09
N MET A 152 3.22 -0.97 -23.04
CA MET A 152 4.23 0.08 -23.06
C MET A 152 5.52 -0.52 -22.50
N GLY A 153 6.58 -0.63 -23.32
CA GLY A 153 7.90 -1.14 -22.95
C GLY A 153 8.67 -0.29 -21.92
N GLY A 154 7.98 0.32 -20.94
CA GLY A 154 8.48 1.31 -19.99
C GLY A 154 8.39 0.84 -18.54
N ARG A 155 8.98 -0.31 -18.21
CA ARG A 155 9.10 -0.80 -16.82
C ARG A 155 9.70 0.24 -15.85
N LEU A 156 10.57 1.12 -16.35
CA LEU A 156 11.20 2.17 -15.54
C LEU A 156 10.25 3.35 -15.25
N VAL A 157 9.48 3.82 -16.23
CA VAL A 157 8.72 5.08 -16.10
C VAL A 157 7.58 4.95 -15.08
N MET A 158 6.83 3.85 -15.11
CA MET A 158 5.67 3.68 -14.22
C MET A 158 6.04 3.32 -12.78
N GLY A 159 7.16 2.62 -12.58
CA GLY A 159 7.72 2.34 -11.25
C GLY A 159 8.17 3.62 -10.53
N HIS A 160 8.83 4.53 -11.26
CA HIS A 160 9.23 5.84 -10.74
C HIS A 160 8.05 6.76 -10.45
N LEU A 161 7.01 6.77 -11.31
CA LEU A 161 5.80 7.57 -11.10
C LEU A 161 5.00 7.11 -9.87
N ASN A 162 4.81 5.80 -9.69
CA ASN A 162 4.10 5.29 -8.51
C ASN A 162 4.89 5.53 -7.22
N GLY A 163 6.23 5.36 -7.26
CA GLY A 163 7.10 5.69 -6.13
C GLY A 163 7.04 7.18 -5.77
N GLY A 164 7.08 8.07 -6.76
CA GLY A 164 6.97 9.52 -6.56
C GLY A 164 5.63 9.95 -5.96
N LEU A 165 4.51 9.38 -6.44
CA LEU A 165 3.19 9.64 -5.89
C LEU A 165 3.06 9.18 -4.43
N GLN A 166 3.60 8.00 -4.11
CA GLN A 166 3.62 7.52 -2.73
C GLN A 166 4.46 8.43 -1.83
N ALA A 167 5.63 8.87 -2.29
CA ALA A 167 6.47 9.81 -1.54
C ALA A 167 5.74 11.14 -1.29
N GLY A 168 5.04 11.67 -2.30
CA GLY A 168 4.24 12.88 -2.19
C GLY A 168 3.12 12.74 -1.17
N LEU A 169 2.35 11.66 -1.21
CA LEU A 169 1.26 11.41 -0.26
C LEU A 169 1.77 11.19 1.17
N LEU A 170 2.88 10.46 1.35
CA LEU A 170 3.52 10.31 2.67
C LEU A 170 3.99 11.65 3.23
N SER A 171 4.53 12.52 2.38
CA SER A 171 4.92 13.88 2.76
C SER A 171 3.70 14.70 3.21
N VAL A 172 2.57 14.60 2.51
CA VAL A 172 1.31 15.26 2.90
C VAL A 172 0.83 14.77 4.26
N VAL A 173 0.84 13.45 4.52
CA VAL A 173 0.45 12.90 5.83
C VAL A 173 1.38 13.39 6.94
N THR A 174 2.69 13.41 6.67
CA THR A 174 3.71 13.87 7.63
C THR A 174 3.51 15.33 7.98
N LEU A 175 3.32 16.20 6.98
CA LEU A 175 3.07 17.62 7.16
C LEU A 175 1.75 17.89 7.91
N ALA A 176 0.68 17.15 7.57
CA ALA A 176 -0.59 17.25 8.28
C ALA A 176 -0.47 16.85 9.76
N ALA A 177 0.35 15.83 10.07
CA ALA A 177 0.62 15.42 11.45
C ALA A 177 1.54 16.41 12.19
N ALA A 178 2.51 17.03 11.50
CA ALA A 178 3.50 17.93 12.07
C ALA A 178 2.97 19.35 12.34
N ARG A 179 1.90 19.78 11.67
CA ARG A 179 1.35 21.13 11.83
C ARG A 179 0.98 21.45 13.29
N PRO A 180 1.47 22.56 13.87
CA PRO A 180 1.14 22.93 15.24
C PRO A 180 -0.36 23.22 15.37
N ARG A 181 -0.94 22.81 16.50
CA ARG A 181 -2.35 23.07 16.80
C ARG A 181 -2.53 24.58 16.99
N LYS A 182 -3.23 25.27 16.09
CA LYS A 182 -3.74 26.62 16.38
C LYS A 182 -4.71 26.49 17.57
N ARG A 183 -4.29 26.98 18.74
CA ARG A 183 -5.21 27.25 19.85
C ARG A 183 -6.07 28.42 19.40
N TYR A 184 -7.33 28.15 19.05
CA TYR A 184 -8.39 29.15 19.05
C TYR A 184 -9.02 29.12 20.43
#